data_AF-A0A1J5PS07-F1
#
_entry.id   AF-A0A1J5PS07-F1
#
_cell.length_a   1.000
_cell.length_b   1.000
_cell.length_c   1.000
_cell.angle_alpha   90.00
_cell.angle_beta   90.00
_cell.angle_gamma   90.00
#
_symmetry.space_group_name_H-M   'P 1'
#
loop_
_entity.id
_entity.type
_entity.pdbx_description
1 polymer ?
#
loop_
_entity_poly.entity_id
_entity_poly.type
_entity_poly.pdbx_seq_one_letter_code
_entity_poly.pdbx_strand_id
1 'polypeptide(L)'
;MAERMDMQDLRFLAVTVSIQQTSGGNLAEILEGLAKVVRARFKLFRRVRAITAEAKWSGMFLSAFPIGALVMINLLQPHYYDEVQKSAAFIPACLIVGAFLVFNVIFMRMMVNIKV
;
A
#
# COMPACT_ATOMS: atom_id res chain seq x y z
N MET A 1 -24.24 22.95 -7.83
CA MET A 1 -23.64 21.84 -8.62
C MET A 1 -22.17 21.55 -8.26
N ALA A 2 -21.40 22.49 -7.66
CA ALA A 2 -20.02 22.26 -7.22
C ALA A 2 -19.87 21.55 -5.85
N GLU A 3 -20.94 21.39 -5.08
CA GLU A 3 -20.94 20.71 -3.78
C GLU A 3 -20.87 19.18 -3.85
N ARG A 4 -21.03 18.58 -5.04
CA ARG A 4 -21.14 17.11 -5.20
C ARG A 4 -19.84 16.39 -5.52
N MET A 5 -18.74 17.14 -5.70
CA MET A 5 -17.41 16.56 -5.89
C MET A 5 -16.54 17.06 -4.74
N ASP A 6 -16.45 16.25 -3.68
CA ASP A 6 -15.59 16.48 -2.51
C ASP A 6 -14.11 16.29 -2.90
N MET A 7 -13.63 17.21 -3.72
CA MET A 7 -12.24 17.34 -4.14
C MET A 7 -11.87 18.79 -3.93
N GLN A 8 -11.10 19.04 -2.87
CA GLN A 8 -10.61 20.37 -2.50
C GLN A 8 -9.99 21.14 -3.68
N ASP A 9 -9.34 20.42 -4.60
CA ASP A 9 -8.72 20.98 -5.82
C ASP A 9 -9.74 21.57 -6.80
N LEU A 10 -10.93 20.96 -6.95
CA LEU A 10 -11.99 21.48 -7.82
C LEU A 10 -12.65 22.73 -7.23
N ARG A 11 -12.74 22.78 -5.89
CA ARG A 11 -13.26 23.96 -5.18
C ARG A 11 -12.30 25.13 -5.29
N PHE A 12 -11.00 24.88 -5.16
CA PHE A 12 -9.96 25.89 -5.35
C PHE A 12 -9.97 26.42 -6.79
N LEU A 13 -10.10 25.52 -7.77
CA LEU A 13 -10.21 25.89 -9.17
C LEU A 13 -11.41 26.79 -9.46
N ALA A 14 -12.60 26.41 -8.97
CA ALA A 14 -13.82 27.16 -9.21
C ALA A 14 -13.70 28.61 -8.70
N VAL A 15 -13.08 28.80 -7.53
CA VAL A 15 -12.82 30.11 -6.92
C VAL A 15 -11.78 30.90 -7.74
N THR A 16 -10.69 30.28 -8.18
CA THR A 16 -9.68 30.96 -9.00
C THR A 16 -10.25 31.37 -10.36
N VAL A 17 -11.03 30.50 -11.02
CA VAL A 17 -11.67 30.80 -12.31
C VAL A 17 -12.70 31.92 -12.16
N SER A 18 -13.49 31.95 -11.07
CA SER A 18 -14.46 33.03 -10.85
C SER A 18 -13.79 34.38 -10.58
N ILE A 19 -12.67 34.39 -9.85
CA ILE A 19 -11.90 35.63 -9.61
C ILE A 19 -11.28 36.11 -10.92
N GLN A 20 -10.68 35.23 -11.71
CA GLN A 20 -9.98 35.63 -12.93
C GLN A 20 -10.92 36.03 -14.09
N GLN A 21 -12.12 35.43 -14.18
CA GLN A 21 -13.16 35.88 -15.12
C GLN A 21 -13.56 37.35 -14.87
N THR A 22 -13.41 37.83 -13.64
CA THR A 22 -13.72 39.22 -13.26
C THR A 22 -12.58 40.19 -13.62
N SER A 23 -11.33 39.73 -13.71
CA SER A 23 -10.16 40.56 -14.06
C SER A 23 -9.74 40.50 -15.54
N GLY A 24 -10.37 39.66 -16.37
CA GLY A 24 -10.15 39.66 -17.83
C GLY A 24 -8.87 38.97 -18.34
N GLY A 25 -8.25 38.10 -17.52
CA GLY A 25 -7.08 37.31 -17.95
C GLY A 25 -7.45 36.17 -18.91
N ASN A 26 -6.46 35.66 -19.66
CA ASN A 26 -6.68 34.60 -20.65
C ASN A 26 -7.05 33.26 -19.98
N LEU A 27 -8.36 32.99 -19.86
CA LEU A 27 -8.90 31.75 -19.29
C LEU A 27 -8.34 30.48 -19.94
N ALA A 28 -8.00 30.54 -21.23
CA ALA A 28 -7.44 29.40 -21.95
C ALA A 28 -6.08 28.97 -21.36
N GLU A 29 -5.26 29.94 -20.96
CA GLU A 29 -3.94 29.69 -20.35
C GLU A 29 -4.07 29.05 -18.96
N ILE A 30 -5.04 29.50 -18.16
CA ILE A 30 -5.30 28.94 -16.82
C ILE A 30 -5.86 27.52 -16.92
N LEU A 31 -6.82 27.30 -17.84
CA LEU A 31 -7.38 25.97 -18.08
C LEU A 31 -6.31 24.99 -18.59
N GLU A 32 -5.40 25.46 -19.46
CA GLU A 32 -4.28 24.64 -19.93
C GLU A 32 -3.27 24.34 -18.81
N GLY A 33 -2.98 25.33 -17.96
CA GLY A 33 -2.15 25.18 -16.77
C GLY A 33 -2.71 24.13 -15.82
N LEU A 34 -4.01 24.20 -15.49
CA LEU A 34 -4.67 23.18 -14.68
C LEU A 34 -4.60 21.81 -15.35
N ALA A 35 -4.93 21.71 -16.64
CA ALA A 35 -4.91 20.44 -17.36
C ALA A 35 -3.52 19.78 -17.29
N LYS A 36 -2.45 20.56 -17.34
CA LYS A 36 -1.07 20.09 -17.13
C LYS A 36 -0.85 19.59 -15.70
N VAL A 37 -1.27 20.34 -14.67
CA VAL A 37 -1.14 19.93 -13.25
C VAL A 37 -1.90 18.63 -12.97
N VAL A 38 -3.15 18.52 -13.43
CA VAL A 38 -3.98 17.33 -13.24
C VAL A 38 -3.33 16.10 -13.89
N ARG A 39 -2.86 16.22 -15.15
CA ARG A 39 -2.15 15.11 -15.83
C ARG A 39 -0.85 14.75 -15.12
N ALA A 40 -0.09 15.74 -14.63
CA ALA A 40 1.14 15.51 -13.89
C ALA A 40 0.88 14.72 -12.60
N ARG A 41 -0.20 15.04 -11.87
CA ARG A 41 -0.62 14.32 -10.67
C ARG A 41 -0.99 12.86 -10.98
N PHE A 42 -1.78 12.62 -12.02
CA PHE A 42 -2.10 11.25 -12.44
C PHE A 42 -0.84 10.45 -12.83
N LYS A 43 0.11 11.08 -13.51
CA LYS A 43 1.40 10.46 -13.85
C LYS A 43 2.21 10.12 -12.59
N LEU A 44 2.23 11.00 -11.60
CA LEU A 44 2.89 10.77 -10.32
C LEU A 44 2.26 9.56 -9.59
N PHE A 45 0.93 9.52 -9.47
CA PHE A 45 0.25 8.40 -8.81
C PHE A 45 0.49 7.06 -9.51
N ARG A 46 0.48 7.03 -10.85
CA ARG A 46 0.83 5.83 -11.61
C ARG A 46 2.27 5.39 -11.34
N ARG A 47 3.21 6.33 -11.26
CA ARG A 47 4.62 6.05 -10.95
C ARG A 47 4.81 5.51 -9.53
N VAL A 48 4.18 6.13 -8.54
CA VAL A 48 4.21 5.65 -7.14
C VAL A 48 3.61 4.25 -7.04
N ARG A 49 2.47 3.99 -7.70
CA ARG A 49 1.86 2.66 -7.73
C ARG A 49 2.77 1.61 -8.36
N ALA A 50 3.46 1.93 -9.46
CA ALA A 50 4.38 1.02 -10.12
C ALA A 50 5.60 0.69 -9.25
N ILE A 51 6.25 1.71 -8.67
CA ILE A 51 7.44 1.52 -7.82
C ILE A 51 7.08 0.73 -6.55
N THR A 52 5.95 1.06 -5.93
CA THR A 52 5.52 0.37 -4.70
C THR A 52 5.02 -1.05 -4.95
N ALA A 53 4.57 -1.38 -6.17
CA ALA A 53 4.10 -2.73 -6.50
C ALA A 53 5.20 -3.78 -6.35
N GLU A 54 6.43 -3.47 -6.75
CA GLU A 54 7.58 -4.38 -6.64
C GLU A 54 7.93 -4.67 -5.17
N ALA A 55 8.05 -3.62 -4.35
CA ALA A 55 8.31 -3.75 -2.92
C ALA A 55 7.18 -4.50 -2.19
N LYS A 56 5.92 -4.25 -2.56
CA LYS A 56 4.76 -4.96 -2.03
C LYS A 56 4.80 -6.45 -2.38
N TRP A 57 5.15 -6.79 -3.61
CA TRP A 57 5.28 -8.18 -4.05
C TRP A 57 6.42 -8.90 -3.33
N SER A 58 7.60 -8.28 -3.29
CA SER A 58 8.78 -8.83 -2.63
C SER A 58 8.55 -9.08 -1.13
N GLY A 59 7.98 -8.10 -0.42
CA GLY A 59 7.68 -8.29 1.00
C GLY A 59 6.56 -9.30 1.25
N MET A 60 5.55 -9.40 0.37
CA MET A 60 4.49 -10.40 0.52
C MET A 60 5.02 -11.82 0.29
N PHE A 61 5.94 -11.99 -0.66
CA PHE A 61 6.64 -13.24 -0.89
C PHE A 61 7.49 -13.65 0.32
N LEU A 62 8.29 -12.71 0.85
CA LEU A 62 9.14 -12.97 2.02
C LEU A 62 8.31 -13.29 3.28
N SER A 63 7.18 -12.61 3.48
CA SER A 63 6.25 -12.92 4.57
C SER A 63 5.61 -14.31 4.47
N ALA A 64 5.41 -14.82 3.25
CA ALA A 64 4.86 -16.17 3.04
C ALA A 64 5.92 -17.28 3.20
N PHE A 65 7.20 -16.95 3.08
CA PHE A 65 8.30 -17.91 3.09
C PHE A 65 8.34 -18.82 4.32
N PRO A 66 8.21 -18.34 5.57
CA PRO A 66 8.26 -19.21 6.76
C PRO A 66 7.12 -20.23 6.80
N ILE A 67 5.93 -19.85 6.34
CA ILE A 67 4.78 -20.74 6.26
C ILE A 67 5.01 -21.80 5.19
N GLY A 68 5.50 -21.39 4.01
CA GLY A 68 5.85 -22.32 2.93
C GLY A 68 6.93 -23.33 3.36
N ALA A 69 7.98 -22.85 4.03
CA ALA A 69 9.05 -23.71 4.55
C ALA A 69 8.51 -24.71 5.59
N LEU A 70 7.64 -24.28 6.50
CA LEU A 70 7.03 -25.18 7.50
C LEU A 70 6.22 -26.29 6.83
N VAL A 71 5.39 -25.96 5.83
CA VAL A 71 4.62 -26.96 5.08
C VAL A 71 5.55 -27.93 4.35
N MET A 72 6.58 -27.40 3.68
CA MET A 72 7.53 -28.20 2.92
C MET A 72 8.34 -29.16 3.80
N ILE A 73 8.78 -28.71 4.98
CA ILE A 73 9.47 -29.56 5.97
C ILE A 73 8.56 -30.69 6.42
N ASN A 74 7.29 -30.41 6.75
CA ASN A 74 6.34 -31.44 7.19
C ASN A 74 6.03 -32.48 6.09
N LEU A 75 6.06 -32.10 4.82
CA LEU A 75 5.87 -33.03 3.69
C LEU A 75 7.11 -33.89 3.41
N LEU A 76 8.31 -33.28 3.45
CA LEU A 76 9.55 -33.97 3.13
C LEU A 76 10.09 -34.80 4.30
N GLN A 77 9.94 -34.31 5.53
CA GLN A 77 10.39 -34.97 6.75
C GLN A 77 9.31 -34.84 7.85
N PRO A 78 8.29 -35.73 7.84
CA PRO A 78 7.16 -35.66 8.78
C PRO A 78 7.57 -35.73 10.26
N HIS A 79 8.70 -36.39 10.55
CA HIS A 79 9.21 -36.62 11.91
C HIS A 79 10.24 -35.57 12.36
N TYR A 80 10.46 -34.51 11.59
CA TYR A 80 11.50 -33.51 11.87
C TYR A 80 11.31 -32.82 13.24
N TYR A 81 10.06 -32.65 13.69
CA TYR A 81 9.75 -31.96 14.94
C TYR A 81 9.51 -32.89 16.14
N ASP A 82 9.55 -34.21 15.98
CA ASP A 82 9.11 -35.18 16.99
C ASP A 82 9.93 -35.14 18.29
N GLU A 83 11.22 -34.84 18.21
CA GLU A 83 12.07 -34.70 19.40
C GLU A 83 11.79 -33.40 20.16
N VAL A 84 11.56 -32.31 19.43
CA VAL A 84 11.30 -30.99 20.02
C VAL A 84 9.90 -30.95 20.63
N GLN A 85 8.93 -31.64 20.03
CA GLN A 85 7.56 -31.77 20.54
C GLN A 85 7.47 -32.39 21.94
N LYS A 86 8.44 -33.23 22.32
CA LYS A 86 8.48 -33.87 23.65
C LYS A 86 8.96 -32.92 24.76
N SER A 87 9.51 -31.77 24.40
CA SER A 87 9.98 -30.76 25.36
C SER A 87 8.83 -29.86 25.81
N ALA A 88 8.75 -29.59 27.12
CA ALA A 88 7.77 -28.65 27.69
C ALA A 88 7.91 -27.21 27.13
N ALA A 89 9.06 -26.88 26.54
CA ALA A 89 9.31 -25.58 25.91
C ALA A 89 8.71 -25.46 24.48
N PHE A 90 8.20 -26.54 23.89
CA PHE A 90 7.69 -26.54 22.51
C PHE A 90 6.46 -25.65 22.33
N ILE A 91 5.46 -25.82 23.20
CA ILE A 91 4.21 -25.05 23.15
C ILE A 91 4.46 -23.53 23.26
N PRO A 92 5.22 -23.01 24.26
CA PRO A 92 5.51 -21.58 24.32
C PRO A 92 6.36 -21.09 23.14
N ALA A 93 7.32 -21.88 22.64
CA ALA A 93 8.09 -21.52 21.45
C ALA A 93 7.20 -21.38 20.19
N CYS A 94 6.28 -22.33 19.96
CA CYS A 94 5.33 -22.26 18.85
C CYS A 94 4.42 -21.03 18.95
N LEU A 95 3.96 -20.67 20.15
CA LEU A 95 3.16 -19.46 20.35
C LEU A 95 3.95 -18.19 20.02
N ILE A 96 5.22 -18.10 20.44
CA ILE A 96 6.09 -16.96 20.14
C ILE A 96 6.31 -16.85 18.62
N VAL A 97 6.65 -17.96 17.95
CA VAL A 97 6.84 -17.97 16.49
C VAL A 97 5.54 -17.58 15.77
N GLY A 98 4.41 -18.15 16.18
CA GLY A 98 3.10 -17.81 15.64
C GLY A 98 2.77 -16.32 15.79
N ALA A 99 3.03 -15.76 16.97
CA ALA A 99 2.86 -14.33 17.22
C ALA A 99 3.78 -13.46 16.34
N PHE A 100 5.03 -13.86 16.17
CA PHE A 100 5.99 -13.18 15.28
C PHE A 100 5.55 -13.20 13.81
N LEU A 101 5.01 -14.32 13.34
CA LEU A 101 4.48 -14.44 11.97
C LEU A 101 3.25 -13.55 11.77
N VAL A 102 2.32 -13.53 12.74
CA VAL A 102 1.16 -12.64 12.69
C VAL A 102 1.60 -11.17 12.69
N PHE A 103 2.56 -10.81 13.55
CA PHE A 103 3.12 -9.47 13.61
C PHE A 103 3.78 -9.08 12.27
N ASN A 104 4.56 -9.98 11.67
CA ASN A 104 5.18 -9.78 10.36
C ASN A 104 4.13 -9.47 9.27
N VAL A 105 3.04 -10.24 9.22
CA VAL A 105 1.95 -10.03 8.25
C VAL A 105 1.23 -8.72 8.48
N ILE A 106 0.98 -8.33 9.74
CA ILE A 106 0.38 -7.04 10.09
C ILE A 106 1.28 -5.89 9.62
N PHE A 107 2.58 -5.99 9.90
CA PHE A 107 3.56 -4.97 9.49
C PHE A 107 3.60 -4.82 7.96
N MET A 108 3.58 -5.95 7.24
CA MET A 108 3.52 -5.94 5.78
C MET A 108 2.23 -5.28 5.28
N ARG A 109 1.07 -5.61 5.85
CA ARG A 109 -0.21 -4.94 5.51
C ARG A 109 -0.16 -3.44 5.77
N MET A 110 0.48 -3.00 6.85
CA MET A 110 0.64 -1.58 7.17
C MET A 110 1.51 -0.86 6.14
N MET A 111 2.64 -1.44 5.73
CA MET A 111 3.51 -0.86 4.69
C MET A 111 2.85 -0.86 3.30
N VAL A 112 2.03 -1.86 3.00
CA VAL A 112 1.33 -2.01 1.72
C VAL A 112 0.16 -1.04 1.59
N ASN A 113 -0.48 -0.66 2.70
CA ASN A 113 -1.65 0.21 2.69
C ASN A 113 -1.27 1.68 2.52
N ILE A 114 -0.74 2.01 1.36
CA ILE A 114 -0.53 3.38 0.93
C ILE A 114 -1.90 3.91 0.50
N LYS A 115 -2.57 4.64 1.40
CA LYS A 115 -3.68 5.52 1.04
C LYS A 115 -3.12 6.61 0.13
N VAL A 116 -3.56 6.60 -1.12
CA VAL A 116 -3.23 7.61 -2.13
C VAL A 116 -4.33 8.65 -2.20
#